data_AF-A0A923X485-F1
#
_entry.id   AF-A0A923X485-F1
#
_cell.length_a   1.000
_cell.length_b   1.000
_cell.length_c   1.000
_cell.angle_alpha   90.00
_cell.angle_beta   90.00
_cell.angle_gamma   90.00
#
_symmetry.space_group_name_H-M   'P 1'
#
loop_
_entity.id
_entity.type
_entity.pdbx_description
1 polymer ?
#
loop_
_entity_poly.entity_id
_entity_poly.type
_entity_poly.pdbx_seq_one_letter_code
_entity_poly.pdbx_strand_id
1 'polypeptide(L)'
;MSLDQRAKEPRLRRALTRGVPVALGTLALSGCSKVSGLGFEEGLSSVNDTSLGLWQGAWIAAGVVGVFTAGLILWSLIFHRKKNEEFPKQTQYHIPVEVAYTVIPFIIVAVLFAYTARDQSEITKKTTVAAHEITVNAIQWSWQFKYPAAGADAIVTGSPELPPVLYMPQGEKVRFTLTSSDVVHGFWIPAFMIQIQNLPGVTNHLEFTANKLGDFAGRCNILCGRDHSRMYFTVRVVTPAQYNDYLSTLKASQG
;
A
#
# COMPACT_ATOMS: atom_id res chain seq x y z
N MET A 1 -10.33 5.90 77.26
CA MET A 1 -9.94 4.51 76.95
C MET A 1 -10.75 4.07 75.74
N SER A 2 -10.06 3.61 74.70
CA SER A 2 -10.54 3.04 73.42
C SER A 2 -11.30 3.96 72.45
N LEU A 3 -10.61 4.43 71.42
CA LEU A 3 -11.22 4.88 70.15
C LEU A 3 -11.11 3.72 69.15
N ASP A 4 -12.27 3.23 68.72
CA ASP A 4 -12.47 2.20 67.71
C ASP A 4 -12.17 2.78 66.31
N GLN A 5 -11.05 2.38 65.69
CA GLN A 5 -10.73 2.70 64.30
C GLN A 5 -11.07 1.51 63.39
N ARG A 6 -12.28 1.49 62.84
CA ARG A 6 -12.63 0.63 61.70
C ARG A 6 -11.93 1.13 60.43
N ALA A 7 -10.92 0.38 59.98
CA ALA A 7 -10.28 0.58 58.69
C ALA A 7 -11.28 0.31 57.54
N LYS A 8 -11.55 1.34 56.72
CA LYS A 8 -12.31 1.22 55.47
C LYS A 8 -11.39 0.68 54.38
N GLU A 9 -11.59 -0.55 53.94
CA GLU A 9 -10.93 -1.07 52.73
C GLU A 9 -11.26 -0.22 51.49
N PRO A 10 -10.30 -0.03 50.55
CA PRO A 10 -10.51 0.79 49.38
C PRO A 10 -11.35 0.04 48.34
N ARG A 11 -12.65 0.34 48.33
CA ARG A 11 -13.64 -0.13 47.34
C ARG A 11 -13.25 0.13 45.87
N LEU A 12 -12.27 0.99 45.62
CA LEU A 12 -11.84 1.40 44.27
C LEU A 12 -11.10 0.30 43.49
N ARG A 13 -10.46 -0.66 44.15
CA ARG A 13 -9.74 -1.77 43.48
C ARG A 13 -10.66 -2.82 42.85
N ARG A 14 -11.90 -2.95 43.31
CA ARG A 14 -12.86 -3.95 42.80
C ARG A 14 -13.68 -3.48 41.59
N ALA A 15 -13.77 -2.18 41.34
CA ALA A 15 -14.53 -1.64 40.20
C ALA A 15 -13.73 -1.75 38.88
N LEU A 16 -12.41 -1.60 38.94
CA LEU A 16 -11.53 -1.64 37.77
C LEU A 16 -11.32 -3.05 37.19
N THR A 17 -11.51 -4.12 37.98
CA THR A 17 -11.30 -5.50 37.50
C THR A 17 -12.49 -6.08 36.74
N ARG A 18 -13.67 -5.44 36.77
CA ARG A 18 -14.88 -5.95 36.11
C ARG A 18 -15.30 -5.19 34.83
N GLY A 19 -14.86 -3.93 34.65
CA GLY A 19 -15.25 -3.12 33.49
C GLY A 19 -14.34 -3.28 32.25
N VAL A 20 -13.06 -3.57 32.46
CA VAL A 20 -12.07 -3.71 31.36
C VAL A 20 -12.33 -4.90 30.43
N PRO A 21 -12.71 -6.12 30.89
CA PRO A 21 -12.91 -7.23 29.96
C PRO A 21 -14.16 -7.06 29.07
N VAL A 22 -15.16 -6.29 29.51
CA VAL A 22 -16.39 -6.07 28.72
C VAL A 22 -16.14 -5.07 27.57
N ALA A 23 -15.35 -4.01 27.81
CA ALA A 23 -15.00 -3.04 26.78
C ALA A 23 -14.05 -3.60 25.71
N LEU A 24 -13.10 -4.48 26.09
CA LEU A 24 -12.27 -5.21 25.12
C LEU A 24 -13.09 -6.24 24.32
N GLY A 25 -14.06 -6.91 24.96
CA GLY A 25 -14.95 -7.86 24.28
C GLY A 25 -15.78 -7.19 23.19
N THR A 26 -16.36 -6.02 23.45
CA THR A 26 -17.16 -5.29 22.45
C THR A 26 -16.35 -4.77 21.26
N LEU A 27 -15.04 -4.51 21.44
CA LEU A 27 -14.12 -4.17 20.33
C LEU A 27 -13.67 -5.40 19.54
N ALA A 28 -13.62 -6.57 20.17
CA ALA A 28 -13.28 -7.83 19.50
C ALA A 28 -14.47 -8.43 18.72
N LEU A 29 -15.71 -8.13 19.11
CA LEU A 29 -16.94 -8.65 18.51
C LEU A 29 -17.47 -7.86 17.30
N SER A 30 -16.83 -6.77 16.87
CA SER A 30 -17.18 -6.05 15.63
C SER A 30 -16.49 -6.59 14.37
N GLY A 31 -15.75 -7.71 14.47
CA GLY A 31 -14.90 -8.27 13.41
C GLY A 31 -15.59 -8.91 12.19
N CYS A 32 -16.90 -8.73 11.99
CA CYS A 32 -17.62 -9.28 10.82
C CYS A 32 -18.17 -8.21 9.85
N SER A 33 -17.58 -7.02 9.82
CA SER A 33 -17.66 -6.16 8.63
C SER A 33 -16.38 -6.32 7.84
N LYS A 34 -16.45 -6.35 6.49
CA LYS A 34 -15.27 -6.20 5.62
C LYS A 34 -14.35 -5.15 6.24
N VAL A 35 -13.12 -5.54 6.59
CA VAL A 35 -12.13 -4.58 7.09
C VAL A 35 -12.06 -3.51 6.02
N SER A 36 -12.40 -2.25 6.35
CA SER A 36 -12.30 -1.15 5.39
C SER A 36 -10.92 -1.23 4.73
N GLY A 37 -10.78 -0.96 3.43
CA GLY A 37 -9.50 -1.12 2.70
C GLY A 37 -8.35 -0.21 3.18
N LEU A 38 -8.47 0.42 4.36
CA LEU A 38 -7.46 1.23 5.03
C LEU A 38 -6.85 2.28 4.08
N GLY A 39 -7.73 2.95 3.32
CA GLY A 39 -7.35 3.96 2.33
C GLY A 39 -7.34 3.49 0.88
N PHE A 40 -7.56 2.20 0.59
CA PHE A 40 -7.67 1.66 -0.77
C PHE A 40 -9.04 1.03 -1.02
N GLU A 41 -9.50 1.06 -2.27
CA GLU A 41 -10.73 0.40 -2.71
C GLU A 41 -10.41 -1.00 -3.27
N GLU A 42 -11.23 -2.01 -2.97
CA GLU A 42 -11.13 -3.37 -3.49
C GLU A 42 -11.54 -3.45 -4.97
N GLY A 43 -11.00 -4.41 -5.73
CA GLY A 43 -11.53 -4.76 -7.05
C GLY A 43 -11.15 -3.80 -8.18
N LEU A 44 -10.13 -2.95 -8.01
CA LEU A 44 -9.73 -1.99 -9.05
C LEU A 44 -8.77 -2.58 -10.08
N SER A 45 -7.86 -3.46 -9.66
CA SER A 45 -6.88 -4.10 -10.54
C SER A 45 -6.43 -5.43 -9.97
N SER A 46 -5.86 -6.30 -10.82
CA SER A 46 -5.29 -7.57 -10.37
C SER A 46 -4.17 -7.41 -9.32
N VAL A 47 -3.41 -6.31 -9.40
CA VAL A 47 -2.35 -6.00 -8.42
C VAL A 47 -2.94 -5.56 -7.10
N ASN A 48 -3.93 -4.68 -7.12
CA ASN A 48 -4.62 -4.22 -5.92
C ASN A 48 -5.26 -5.41 -5.18
N ASP A 49 -5.98 -6.26 -5.90
CA ASP A 49 -6.65 -7.43 -5.31
C ASP A 49 -5.66 -8.40 -4.65
N THR A 50 -4.44 -8.51 -5.18
CA THR A 50 -3.36 -9.30 -4.58
C THR A 50 -2.72 -8.58 -3.39
N SER A 51 -2.48 -7.27 -3.50
CA SER A 51 -1.70 -6.49 -2.52
C SER A 51 -2.50 -6.08 -1.29
N LEU A 52 -3.81 -5.93 -1.42
CA LEU A 52 -4.65 -5.33 -0.37
C LEU A 52 -4.72 -6.19 0.89
N GLY A 53 -4.77 -7.52 0.74
CA GLY A 53 -4.74 -8.44 1.89
C GLY A 53 -3.45 -8.32 2.70
N LEU A 54 -2.31 -8.21 2.01
CA LEU A 54 -1.01 -7.99 2.64
C LEU A 54 -0.95 -6.62 3.34
N TRP A 55 -1.47 -5.56 2.71
CA TRP A 55 -1.58 -4.22 3.32
C TRP A 55 -2.41 -4.25 4.61
N GLN A 56 -3.60 -4.82 4.56
CA GLN A 56 -4.47 -4.94 5.74
C GLN A 56 -3.81 -5.76 6.85
N GLY A 57 -3.23 -6.91 6.51
CA GLY A 57 -2.51 -7.76 7.46
C GLY A 57 -1.32 -7.05 8.12
N ALA A 58 -0.52 -6.33 7.33
CA ALA A 58 0.63 -5.58 7.82
C ALA A 58 0.21 -4.45 8.76
N TRP A 59 -0.83 -3.68 8.44
CA TRP A 59 -1.33 -2.62 9.32
C TRP A 59 -1.98 -3.14 10.59
N ILE A 60 -2.69 -4.26 10.54
CA ILE A 60 -3.23 -4.91 11.73
C ILE A 60 -2.08 -5.37 12.63
N ALA A 61 -1.07 -6.05 12.08
CA ALA A 61 0.11 -6.48 12.84
C ALA A 61 0.85 -5.29 13.46
N ALA A 62 1.10 -4.23 12.68
CA ALA A 62 1.72 -3.00 13.15
C ALA A 62 0.88 -2.31 14.24
N GLY A 63 -0.45 -2.28 14.08
CA GLY A 63 -1.37 -1.74 15.07
C GLY A 63 -1.33 -2.50 16.39
N VAL A 64 -1.30 -3.83 16.36
CA VAL A 64 -1.17 -4.69 17.55
C VAL A 64 0.16 -4.42 18.27
N VAL A 65 1.28 -4.41 17.55
CA VAL A 65 2.61 -4.12 18.12
C VAL A 65 2.68 -2.69 18.67
N GLY A 66 2.10 -1.72 17.95
CA GLY A 66 2.04 -0.32 18.35
C GLY A 66 1.25 -0.12 19.64
N VAL A 67 0.05 -0.70 19.74
CA VAL A 67 -0.78 -0.64 20.95
C VAL A 67 -0.12 -1.34 22.12
N PHE A 68 0.50 -2.51 21.90
CA PHE A 68 1.26 -3.21 22.94
C PHE A 68 2.42 -2.35 23.48
N THR A 69 3.23 -1.79 22.59
CA THR A 69 4.38 -0.94 22.96
C THR A 69 3.93 0.33 23.66
N ALA A 70 2.90 1.00 23.13
CA ALA A 70 2.31 2.18 23.76
C ALA A 70 1.77 1.85 25.17
N GLY A 71 1.12 0.69 25.32
CA GLY A 71 0.66 0.17 26.60
C GLY A 71 1.79 0.02 27.62
N LEU A 72 2.93 -0.58 27.22
CA LEU A 72 4.10 -0.72 28.09
C LEU A 72 4.69 0.63 28.50
N ILE A 73 4.81 1.57 27.56
CA ILE A 73 5.30 2.93 27.83
C ILE A 73 4.37 3.65 28.82
N LEU A 74 3.07 3.69 28.53
CA LEU A 74 2.07 4.35 29.38
C LEU A 74 1.98 3.68 30.75
N TRP A 75 2.07 2.35 30.82
CA TRP A 75 2.13 1.62 32.07
C TRP A 75 3.32 2.02 32.93
N SER A 76 4.51 2.14 32.33
CA SER A 76 5.71 2.62 33.01
C SER A 76 5.51 4.05 33.54
N LEU A 77 5.02 4.96 32.69
CA LEU A 77 4.79 6.36 33.07
C LEU A 77 3.76 6.53 34.19
N ILE A 78 2.68 5.75 34.19
CA ILE A 78 1.58 5.90 35.15
C ILE A 78 1.90 5.20 36.47
N PHE A 79 2.38 3.95 36.42
CA PHE A 79 2.52 3.11 37.60
C PHE A 79 3.91 3.20 38.24
N HIS A 80 4.95 3.51 37.47
CA HIS A 80 6.36 3.53 37.92
C HIS A 80 6.95 4.95 38.02
N ARG A 81 6.12 6.00 37.96
CA ARG A 81 6.56 7.36 38.30
C ARG A 81 7.09 7.47 39.73
N LYS A 82 8.03 8.39 39.95
CA LYS A 82 8.61 8.69 41.27
C LYS A 82 7.51 9.00 42.30
N LYS A 83 7.56 8.35 43.45
CA LYS A 83 6.64 8.57 44.59
C LYS A 83 7.37 8.86 45.91
N ASN A 84 8.58 8.34 46.06
CA ASN A 84 9.45 8.47 47.22
C ASN A 84 10.92 8.58 46.77
N GLU A 85 11.82 8.82 47.73
CA GLU A 85 13.28 8.97 47.52
C GLU A 85 14.03 7.63 47.63
N GLU A 86 13.33 6.49 47.68
CA GLU A 86 13.95 5.17 47.68
C GLU A 86 14.49 4.82 46.29
N PHE A 87 15.67 4.22 46.23
CA PHE A 87 16.25 3.75 44.97
C PHE A 87 15.44 2.56 44.41
N PRO A 88 15.21 2.50 43.08
CA PRO A 88 14.52 1.37 42.45
C PRO A 88 15.37 0.11 42.49
N LYS A 89 14.72 -1.06 42.36
CA LYS A 89 15.43 -2.34 42.23
C LYS A 89 16.34 -2.31 41.00
N GLN A 90 17.63 -2.53 41.21
CA GLN A 90 18.64 -2.60 40.15
C GLN A 90 18.66 -4.02 39.58
N THR A 91 18.08 -4.21 38.41
CA THR A 91 18.12 -5.47 37.66
C THR A 91 18.78 -5.22 36.32
N GLN A 92 19.81 -6.00 35.97
CA GLN A 92 20.57 -5.79 34.72
C GLN A 92 20.14 -6.72 33.58
N TYR A 93 19.82 -7.98 33.88
CA TYR A 93 19.56 -9.00 32.85
C TYR A 93 18.33 -9.83 33.18
N HIS A 94 17.58 -10.20 32.14
CA HIS A 94 16.47 -11.14 32.27
C HIS A 94 16.37 -12.00 31.00
N ILE A 95 17.29 -12.97 30.89
CA ILE A 95 17.48 -13.83 29.72
C ILE A 95 16.17 -14.35 29.10
N PRO A 96 15.15 -14.85 29.86
CA PRO A 96 13.91 -15.32 29.24
C PRO A 96 13.14 -14.23 28.46
N VAL A 97 13.15 -12.98 28.96
CA VAL A 97 12.51 -11.85 28.27
C VAL A 97 13.34 -11.43 27.06
N GLU A 98 14.66 -11.49 27.18
CA GLU A 98 15.59 -11.19 26.09
C GLU A 98 15.43 -12.15 24.91
N VAL A 99 15.27 -13.44 25.20
CA VAL A 99 14.94 -14.44 24.18
C VAL A 99 13.56 -14.16 23.57
N ALA A 100 12.55 -13.85 24.40
CA ALA A 100 11.19 -13.62 23.92
C ALA A 100 11.09 -12.44 22.93
N TYR A 101 11.64 -11.27 23.28
CA TYR A 101 11.58 -10.10 22.39
C TYR A 101 12.50 -10.22 21.17
N THR A 102 13.37 -11.24 21.11
CA THR A 102 14.21 -11.50 19.94
C THR A 102 13.52 -12.47 18.98
N VAL A 103 13.00 -13.57 19.52
CA VAL A 103 12.35 -14.63 18.72
C VAL A 103 11.00 -14.18 18.17
N ILE A 104 10.19 -13.46 18.96
CA ILE A 104 8.85 -13.05 18.52
C ILE A 104 8.90 -12.12 17.29
N PRO A 105 9.67 -11.02 17.26
CA PRO A 105 9.79 -10.19 16.07
C PRO A 105 10.37 -10.93 14.87
N PHE A 106 11.32 -11.84 15.09
CA PHE A 106 11.87 -12.67 14.02
C PHE A 106 10.79 -13.51 13.33
N ILE A 107 9.92 -14.17 14.11
CA ILE A 107 8.80 -14.95 13.56
C ILE A 107 7.81 -14.05 12.80
N ILE A 108 7.47 -12.88 13.35
CA ILE A 108 6.57 -11.92 12.70
C ILE A 108 7.13 -11.51 11.32
N VAL A 109 8.41 -11.15 11.27
CA VAL A 109 9.07 -10.77 10.01
C VAL A 109 9.13 -11.95 9.04
N ALA A 110 9.46 -13.16 9.51
CA ALA A 110 9.53 -14.34 8.65
C ALA A 110 8.18 -14.66 7.98
N VAL A 111 7.07 -14.55 8.73
CA VAL A 111 5.72 -14.74 8.19
C VAL A 111 5.38 -13.66 7.17
N LEU A 112 5.60 -12.38 7.50
CA LEU A 112 5.34 -11.27 6.57
C LEU A 112 6.16 -11.39 5.29
N PHE A 113 7.43 -11.80 5.40
CA PHE A 113 8.31 -12.04 4.26
C PHE A 113 7.77 -13.15 3.35
N ALA A 114 7.32 -14.27 3.91
CA ALA A 114 6.78 -15.39 3.12
C ALA A 114 5.56 -14.97 2.27
N TYR A 115 4.62 -14.21 2.86
CA TYR A 115 3.48 -13.66 2.11
C TYR A 115 3.92 -12.64 1.06
N THR A 116 4.83 -11.72 1.42
CA THR A 116 5.36 -10.71 0.49
C THR A 116 6.04 -11.35 -0.73
N ALA A 117 6.88 -12.36 -0.52
CA ALA A 117 7.60 -13.04 -1.60
C ALA A 117 6.65 -13.78 -2.55
N ARG A 118 5.61 -14.42 -2.01
CA ARG A 118 4.54 -15.06 -2.78
C ARG A 118 3.81 -14.04 -3.65
N ASP A 119 3.30 -12.97 -3.06
CA ASP A 119 2.46 -11.99 -3.75
C ASP A 119 3.28 -11.20 -4.79
N GLN A 120 4.53 -10.86 -4.47
CA GLN A 120 5.46 -10.25 -5.43
C GLN A 120 5.69 -11.17 -6.65
N SER A 121 5.85 -12.48 -6.43
CA SER A 121 6.08 -13.43 -7.51
C SER A 121 4.88 -13.48 -8.47
N GLU A 122 3.64 -13.41 -7.95
CA GLU A 122 2.44 -13.35 -8.79
C GLU A 122 2.31 -12.00 -9.53
N ILE A 123 2.57 -10.87 -8.87
CA ILE A 123 2.50 -9.53 -9.48
C ILE A 123 3.54 -9.36 -10.60
N THR A 124 4.74 -9.92 -10.43
CA THR A 124 5.85 -9.76 -11.39
C THR A 124 5.83 -10.78 -12.53
N LYS A 125 5.00 -11.82 -12.41
CA LYS A 125 4.81 -12.86 -13.42
C LYS A 125 4.27 -12.26 -14.71
N LYS A 126 4.91 -12.60 -15.83
CA LYS A 126 4.53 -12.14 -17.17
C LYS A 126 4.03 -13.32 -17.99
N THR A 127 3.05 -13.09 -18.86
CA THR A 127 2.68 -14.11 -19.84
C THR A 127 3.77 -14.25 -20.91
N THR A 128 3.70 -15.29 -21.74
CA THR A 128 4.57 -15.38 -22.93
C THR A 128 4.07 -14.45 -24.02
N VAL A 129 2.75 -14.46 -24.26
CA VAL A 129 2.06 -13.62 -25.24
C VAL A 129 1.15 -12.62 -24.52
N ALA A 130 1.28 -11.34 -24.84
CA ALA A 130 0.41 -10.28 -24.33
C ALA A 130 -0.80 -10.10 -25.25
N ALA A 131 -1.99 -9.95 -24.66
CA ALA A 131 -3.20 -9.61 -25.43
C ALA A 131 -3.14 -8.16 -25.92
N HIS A 132 -2.67 -7.26 -25.06
CA HIS A 132 -2.45 -5.84 -25.35
C HIS A 132 -1.06 -5.43 -24.93
N GLU A 133 -0.41 -4.63 -25.77
CA GLU A 133 0.89 -4.03 -25.46
C GLU A 133 0.79 -2.52 -25.53
N ILE A 134 1.37 -1.84 -24.54
CA ILE A 134 1.49 -0.39 -24.50
C ILE A 134 2.93 -0.05 -24.11
N THR A 135 3.60 0.78 -24.91
CA THR A 135 4.92 1.30 -24.54
C THR A 135 4.74 2.64 -23.85
N VAL A 136 5.30 2.75 -22.64
CA VAL A 136 5.32 3.97 -21.83
C VAL A 136 6.73 4.55 -21.89
N ASN A 137 6.88 5.64 -22.62
CA ASN A 137 8.12 6.42 -22.62
C ASN A 137 7.92 7.66 -21.74
N ALA A 138 8.74 7.79 -20.71
CA ALA A 138 8.77 8.97 -19.86
C ALA A 138 9.76 10.00 -20.42
N ILE A 139 9.36 11.27 -20.43
CA ILE A 139 10.16 12.40 -20.94
C ILE A 139 10.06 13.59 -19.98
N GLN A 140 11.00 14.52 -20.02
CA GLN A 140 10.95 15.77 -19.27
C GLN A 140 9.98 16.75 -19.96
N TRP A 141 8.85 17.15 -19.35
CA TRP A 141 8.22 16.64 -18.13
C TRP A 141 6.79 16.16 -18.45
N SER A 142 6.69 15.03 -19.14
CA SER A 142 5.44 14.45 -19.60
C SER A 142 5.56 12.95 -19.90
N TRP A 143 4.50 12.37 -20.45
CA TRP A 143 4.40 10.96 -20.80
C TRP A 143 4.07 10.78 -22.27
N GLN A 144 4.60 9.71 -22.85
CA GLN A 144 4.23 9.22 -24.17
C GLN A 144 3.71 7.79 -24.06
N PHE A 145 2.51 7.57 -24.58
CA PHE A 145 1.88 6.25 -24.66
C PHE A 145 1.80 5.81 -26.11
N LYS A 146 2.53 4.76 -26.44
CA LYS A 146 2.50 4.16 -27.77
C LYS A 146 1.65 2.89 -27.75
N TYR A 147 0.76 2.76 -28.73
CA TYR A 147 -0.11 1.60 -28.92
C TYR A 147 0.27 0.86 -30.20
N PRO A 148 1.18 -0.14 -30.15
CA PRO A 148 1.66 -0.83 -31.35
C PRO A 148 0.53 -1.45 -32.20
N ALA A 149 -0.55 -1.89 -31.55
CA ALA A 149 -1.73 -2.42 -32.24
C ALA A 149 -2.42 -1.40 -33.16
N ALA A 150 -2.19 -0.10 -32.94
CA ALA A 150 -2.70 1.02 -33.74
C ALA A 150 -1.70 1.56 -34.78
N GLY A 151 -0.51 0.98 -34.93
CA GLY A 151 0.51 1.42 -35.88
C GLY A 151 1.83 1.79 -35.22
N ALA A 152 2.88 1.92 -36.04
CA ALA A 152 4.23 2.23 -35.54
C ALA A 152 4.32 3.64 -34.92
N ASP A 153 3.50 4.57 -35.41
CA ASP A 153 3.52 6.00 -35.04
C ASP A 153 2.31 6.38 -34.16
N ALA A 154 1.60 5.39 -33.63
CA ALA A 154 0.46 5.54 -32.73
C ALA A 154 0.89 6.01 -31.32
N ILE A 155 1.46 7.22 -31.22
CA ILE A 155 2.04 7.76 -30.00
C ILE A 155 1.21 8.95 -29.52
N VAL A 156 0.65 8.83 -28.32
CA VAL A 156 -0.03 9.92 -27.61
C VAL A 156 0.95 10.58 -26.68
N THR A 157 1.32 11.82 -27.00
CA THR A 157 2.22 12.66 -26.21
C THR A 157 1.41 13.73 -25.50
N GLY A 158 1.57 13.84 -24.17
CA GLY A 158 0.97 14.95 -23.42
C GLY A 158 1.96 16.07 -23.15
N SER A 159 1.54 17.07 -22.37
CA SER A 159 2.40 18.08 -21.76
C SER A 159 2.00 18.32 -20.29
N PRO A 160 2.81 19.07 -19.50
CA PRO A 160 2.40 19.51 -18.16
C PRO A 160 1.08 20.30 -18.11
N GLU A 161 0.70 20.97 -19.21
CA GLU A 161 -0.54 21.74 -19.36
C GLU A 161 -1.70 20.87 -19.81
N LEU A 162 -1.42 19.87 -20.67
CA LEU A 162 -2.39 18.91 -21.16
C LEU A 162 -1.90 17.47 -20.91
N PRO A 163 -2.14 16.93 -19.70
CA PRO A 163 -1.75 15.57 -19.36
C PRO A 163 -2.34 14.54 -20.33
N PRO A 164 -1.57 13.51 -20.73
CA PRO A 164 -2.06 12.49 -21.65
C PRO A 164 -3.00 11.50 -20.94
N VAL A 165 -3.86 10.85 -21.74
CA VAL A 165 -4.77 9.80 -21.27
C VAL A 165 -4.29 8.44 -21.80
N LEU A 166 -4.01 7.53 -20.87
CA LEU A 166 -3.72 6.12 -21.11
C LEU A 166 -5.04 5.34 -21.11
N TYR A 167 -5.41 4.74 -22.23
CA TYR A 167 -6.59 3.89 -22.35
C TYR A 167 -6.25 2.44 -22.02
N MET A 168 -7.12 1.78 -21.24
CA MET A 168 -7.01 0.36 -20.90
C MET A 168 -8.36 -0.36 -21.10
N PRO A 169 -8.37 -1.56 -21.69
CA PRO A 169 -9.56 -2.39 -21.74
C PRO A 169 -9.84 -3.04 -20.38
N GLN A 170 -11.07 -2.92 -19.89
CA GLN A 170 -11.52 -3.53 -18.65
C GLN A 170 -11.44 -5.06 -18.74
N GLY A 171 -10.92 -5.69 -17.68
CA GLY A 171 -10.90 -7.15 -17.53
C GLY A 171 -9.89 -7.87 -18.43
N GLU A 172 -9.17 -7.13 -19.28
CA GLU A 172 -8.17 -7.68 -20.18
C GLU A 172 -6.77 -7.28 -19.74
N LYS A 173 -5.84 -8.23 -19.84
CA LYS A 173 -4.48 -8.04 -19.35
C LYS A 173 -3.66 -7.22 -20.33
N VAL A 174 -3.00 -6.18 -19.82
CA VAL A 174 -2.15 -5.28 -20.61
C VAL A 174 -0.70 -5.41 -20.15
N ARG A 175 0.21 -5.59 -21.12
CA ARG A 175 1.65 -5.51 -20.90
C ARG A 175 2.14 -4.10 -21.20
N PHE A 176 2.82 -3.53 -20.23
CA PHE A 176 3.51 -2.26 -20.33
C PHE A 176 4.99 -2.50 -20.54
N THR A 177 5.55 -1.86 -21.57
CA THR A 177 6.99 -1.76 -21.80
C THR A 177 7.41 -0.35 -21.44
N LEU A 178 8.21 -0.20 -20.39
CA LEU A 178 8.52 1.08 -19.78
C LEU A 178 9.98 1.45 -20.01
N THR A 179 10.20 2.68 -20.48
CA THR A 179 11.51 3.26 -20.70
C THR A 179 11.49 4.77 -20.44
N SER A 180 12.65 5.41 -20.42
CA SER A 180 12.78 6.86 -20.36
C SER A 180 13.77 7.34 -21.42
N SER A 181 13.50 8.53 -21.97
CA SER A 181 14.39 9.17 -22.95
C SER A 181 15.45 10.07 -22.33
N ASP A 182 15.33 10.41 -21.04
CA ASP A 182 16.19 11.41 -20.39
C ASP A 182 16.68 10.98 -19.00
N VAL A 183 15.84 11.11 -17.96
CA VAL A 183 16.16 10.86 -16.55
C VAL A 183 15.27 9.76 -15.99
N VAL A 184 15.50 9.38 -14.74
CA VAL A 184 14.63 8.40 -14.09
C VAL A 184 13.27 9.03 -13.77
N HIS A 185 12.20 8.32 -14.11
CA HIS A 185 10.83 8.66 -13.71
C HIS A 185 10.19 7.46 -13.01
N GLY A 186 9.03 7.66 -12.40
CA GLY A 186 8.27 6.58 -11.79
C GLY A 186 6.87 6.50 -12.35
N PHE A 187 6.53 5.43 -13.07
CA PHE A 187 5.17 5.19 -13.53
C PHE A 187 4.36 4.62 -12.36
N TRP A 188 3.47 5.44 -11.80
CA TRP A 188 2.68 5.07 -10.63
C TRP A 188 1.20 5.32 -10.86
N ILE A 189 0.40 4.28 -10.58
CA ILE A 189 -1.07 4.36 -10.56
C ILE A 189 -1.51 3.99 -9.13
N PRO A 190 -1.73 4.99 -8.25
CA PRO A 190 -2.00 4.76 -6.83
C PRO A 190 -3.19 3.84 -6.57
N ALA A 191 -4.29 4.04 -7.30
CA ALA A 191 -5.53 3.27 -7.13
C ALA A 191 -5.34 1.77 -7.46
N PHE A 192 -4.37 1.44 -8.30
CA PHE A 192 -4.05 0.07 -8.68
C PHE A 192 -2.94 -0.53 -7.82
N MET A 193 -2.43 0.21 -6.83
CA MET A 193 -1.33 -0.17 -5.95
C MET A 193 -0.08 -0.64 -6.72
N ILE A 194 0.17 -0.07 -7.91
CA ILE A 194 1.26 -0.50 -8.78
C ILE A 194 2.15 0.67 -9.19
N GLN A 195 3.46 0.44 -9.07
CA GLN A 195 4.50 1.36 -9.51
C GLN A 195 5.68 0.59 -10.11
N ILE A 196 6.36 1.21 -11.08
CA ILE A 196 7.65 0.77 -11.58
C ILE A 196 8.41 1.98 -12.15
N GLN A 197 9.74 1.95 -12.08
CA GLN A 197 10.56 3.04 -12.59
C GLN A 197 10.73 2.96 -14.11
N ASN A 198 10.75 4.12 -14.76
CA ASN A 198 11.18 4.30 -16.14
C ASN A 198 12.64 4.76 -16.10
N LEU A 199 13.53 3.96 -16.67
CA LEU A 199 14.98 4.13 -16.56
C LEU A 199 15.58 4.38 -17.95
N PRO A 200 16.44 5.39 -18.12
CA PRO A 200 17.17 5.57 -19.37
C PRO A 200 18.05 4.34 -19.67
N GLY A 201 17.95 3.81 -20.89
CA GLY A 201 18.75 2.66 -21.33
C GLY A 201 18.33 1.29 -20.75
N VAL A 202 17.30 1.23 -19.91
CA VAL A 202 16.78 -0.03 -19.35
C VAL A 202 15.29 -0.15 -19.65
N THR A 203 14.92 -1.24 -20.31
CA THR A 203 13.51 -1.54 -20.60
C THR A 203 12.93 -2.38 -19.47
N ASN A 204 11.96 -1.81 -18.75
CA ASN A 204 11.19 -2.52 -17.74
C ASN A 204 9.89 -3.06 -18.33
N HIS A 205 9.37 -4.13 -17.74
CA HIS A 205 8.09 -4.70 -18.13
C HIS A 205 7.19 -4.87 -16.91
N LEU A 206 5.94 -4.49 -17.06
CA LEU A 206 4.88 -4.67 -16.07
C LEU A 206 3.65 -5.24 -16.76
N GLU A 207 2.89 -6.09 -16.09
CA GLU A 207 1.71 -6.71 -16.68
C GLU A 207 0.60 -6.81 -15.64
N PHE A 208 -0.56 -6.22 -15.91
CA PHE A 208 -1.70 -6.28 -15.00
C PHE A 208 -3.03 -6.06 -15.73
N THR A 209 -4.13 -6.29 -15.01
CA THR A 209 -5.51 -6.09 -15.51
C THR A 209 -6.17 -4.98 -14.71
N ALA A 210 -6.92 -4.10 -15.38
CA ALA A 210 -7.79 -3.12 -14.73
C ALA A 210 -9.22 -3.66 -14.70
N ASN A 211 -9.82 -3.74 -13.51
CA ASN A 211 -11.06 -4.49 -13.29
C ASN A 211 -12.31 -3.60 -13.27
N LYS A 212 -12.15 -2.30 -13.02
CA LYS A 212 -13.26 -1.35 -12.87
C LYS A 212 -13.18 -0.23 -13.90
N LEU A 213 -14.29 0.06 -14.57
CA LEU A 213 -14.42 1.21 -15.48
C LEU A 213 -14.25 2.54 -14.74
N GLY A 214 -13.68 3.53 -15.42
CA GLY A 214 -13.54 4.88 -14.91
C GLY A 214 -12.17 5.50 -15.20
N ASP A 215 -11.97 6.70 -14.66
CA ASP A 215 -10.72 7.45 -14.77
C ASP A 215 -9.96 7.37 -13.45
N PHE A 216 -8.70 6.96 -13.52
CA PHE A 216 -7.81 6.82 -12.38
C PHE A 216 -6.58 7.72 -12.56
N ALA A 217 -6.14 8.34 -11.47
CA ALA A 217 -4.97 9.22 -11.53
C ALA A 217 -3.68 8.42 -11.73
N GLY A 218 -2.83 8.87 -12.65
CA GLY A 218 -1.45 8.45 -12.82
C GLY A 218 -0.50 9.61 -12.50
N ARG A 219 0.64 9.30 -11.87
CA ARG A 219 1.61 10.31 -11.41
C ARG A 219 3.04 9.83 -11.59
N CYS A 220 3.95 10.78 -11.76
CA CYS A 220 5.37 10.55 -11.52
C CYS A 220 5.65 10.53 -10.01
N ASN A 221 6.34 9.50 -9.49
CA ASN A 221 6.72 9.42 -8.07
C ASN A 221 8.24 9.32 -7.81
N ILE A 222 9.06 9.50 -8.84
CA ILE A 222 10.51 9.65 -8.74
C ILE A 222 10.90 11.05 -9.21
N LEU A 223 11.70 11.77 -8.41
CA LEU A 223 12.12 13.13 -8.71
C LEU A 223 12.88 13.21 -10.04
N CYS A 224 12.30 13.91 -11.02
CA CYS A 224 12.80 13.97 -12.40
C CYS A 224 13.13 15.40 -12.90
N GLY A 225 13.11 16.39 -12.00
CA GLY A 225 13.49 17.77 -12.29
C GLY A 225 12.42 18.79 -11.91
N ARG A 226 12.44 19.95 -12.58
CA ARG A 226 11.69 21.16 -12.19
C ARG A 226 10.18 20.95 -12.18
N ASP A 227 9.60 20.34 -13.21
CA ASP A 227 8.15 20.12 -13.31
C ASP A 227 7.74 18.69 -12.85
N HIS A 228 8.54 18.04 -11.99
CA HIS A 228 8.24 16.70 -11.47
C HIS A 228 6.81 16.58 -10.91
N SER A 229 6.36 17.58 -10.13
CA SER A 229 5.04 17.60 -9.51
C SER A 229 3.88 17.82 -10.49
N ARG A 230 4.15 18.14 -11.76
CA ARG A 230 3.16 18.36 -12.82
C ARG A 230 3.06 17.18 -13.79
N MET A 231 3.87 16.14 -13.60
CA MET A 231 3.88 14.95 -14.45
C MET A 231 2.71 14.00 -14.14
N TYR A 232 1.52 14.45 -14.48
CA TYR A 232 0.29 13.69 -14.39
C TYR A 232 -0.02 12.95 -15.69
N PHE A 233 -0.81 11.88 -15.57
CA PHE A 233 -1.54 11.26 -16.66
C PHE A 233 -2.85 10.70 -16.11
N THR A 234 -3.81 10.41 -16.98
CA THR A 234 -5.06 9.74 -16.58
C THR A 234 -5.07 8.35 -17.14
N VAL A 235 -5.42 7.35 -16.33
CA VAL A 235 -5.70 5.99 -16.80
C VAL A 235 -7.21 5.86 -16.97
N ARG A 236 -7.66 5.77 -18.20
CA ARG A 236 -9.07 5.62 -18.55
C ARG A 236 -9.36 4.17 -18.89
N VAL A 237 -10.08 3.50 -17.98
CA VAL A 237 -10.50 2.11 -18.15
C VAL A 237 -11.86 2.10 -18.83
N VAL A 238 -11.90 1.51 -20.02
CA VAL A 238 -13.08 1.47 -20.89
C VAL A 238 -13.48 0.04 -21.20
N THR A 239 -14.66 -0.13 -21.79
CA THR A 239 -15.06 -1.44 -22.31
C THR A 239 -14.13 -1.88 -23.46
N PRO A 240 -13.92 -3.19 -23.70
CA PRO A 240 -13.09 -3.66 -24.81
C PRO A 240 -13.52 -3.10 -26.18
N ALA A 241 -14.82 -2.91 -26.41
CA ALA A 241 -15.35 -2.28 -27.62
C ALA A 241 -14.85 -0.83 -27.78
N GLN A 242 -15.02 0.00 -26.75
CA GLN A 242 -14.54 1.39 -26.75
C GLN A 242 -13.02 1.48 -26.87
N TYR A 243 -12.28 0.52 -26.31
CA TYR A 243 -10.83 0.45 -26.47
C TYR A 243 -10.45 0.19 -27.93
N ASN A 244 -11.11 -0.76 -28.60
CA ASN A 244 -10.89 -1.03 -30.02
C ASN A 244 -11.26 0.17 -30.90
N ASP A 245 -12.36 0.85 -30.59
CA ASP A 245 -12.75 2.09 -31.27
C ASP A 245 -11.65 3.14 -31.12
N TYR A 246 -11.14 3.35 -29.91
CA TYR A 246 -10.03 4.26 -29.66
C TYR A 246 -8.77 3.90 -30.48
N LEU A 247 -8.38 2.62 -30.50
CA LEU A 247 -7.27 2.17 -31.35
C LEU A 247 -7.51 2.46 -32.84
N SER A 248 -8.76 2.33 -33.31
CA SER A 248 -9.12 2.67 -34.69
C SER A 248 -8.97 4.17 -34.98
N THR A 249 -9.31 5.03 -34.02
CA THR A 249 -9.11 6.49 -34.17
C THR A 249 -7.62 6.85 -34.28
N LEU A 250 -6.77 6.18 -33.49
CA LEU A 250 -5.31 6.37 -33.57
C LEU A 250 -4.74 5.89 -34.90
N LYS A 251 -5.25 4.77 -35.44
CA LYS A 251 -4.88 4.30 -36.79
C LYS A 251 -5.26 5.32 -37.85
N ALA A 252 -6.47 5.87 -37.77
CA ALA A 252 -6.97 6.82 -38.75
C ALA A 252 -6.21 8.16 -38.73
N SER A 253 -5.72 8.60 -37.57
CA SER A 253 -4.92 9.83 -37.47
C SER A 253 -3.48 9.72 -37.99
N GLN A 254 -3.04 8.53 -38.41
CA GLN A 254 -1.70 8.27 -38.96
C GLN A 254 -1.68 8.20 -40.50
N GLY A 255 -2.85 8.19 -41.17
CA GLY A 255 -2.97 8.19 -42.63
C GLY A 255 -3.34 9.56 -43.17
#